data_AF-A0A2J8KW25-F1
#
_entry.id   AF-A0A2J8KW25-F1
#
_cell.length_a   1.000
_cell.length_b   1.000
_cell.length_c   1.000
_cell.angle_alpha   90.00
_cell.angle_beta   90.00
_cell.angle_gamma   90.00
#
_symmetry.space_group_name_H-M   'P 1'
#
loop_
_entity.id
_entity.type
_entity.pdbx_description
1 polymer ?
#
loop_
_entity_poly.entity_id
_entity_poly.type
_entity_poly.pdbx_seq_one_letter_code
_entity_poly.pdbx_strand_id
1 'polypeptide(L)'
;MASSSVPPATVSAATAGPGPGFGFASKTKKKHFVQQKINELSQVPPPVMLLPDDFKASSKIKVNNHLFHRENLPSHFKFKEYCPQVFRNLRDRFGIDDQDYLVSLTRNPPSESEGSDGRFLISYDRTLVIKEVSSEDIADMHSNLSNYHQYIVKCHGNTL
;
A
#
# COMPACT_ATOMS: atom_id res chain seq x y z
N MET A 1 -20.34 -63.81 -18.98
CA MET A 1 -20.44 -62.98 -17.77
C MET A 1 -19.03 -62.53 -17.43
N ALA A 2 -18.55 -61.46 -18.06
CA ALA A 2 -17.16 -61.01 -17.96
C ALA A 2 -17.11 -59.58 -17.40
N SER A 3 -16.21 -59.44 -16.45
CA SER A 3 -16.04 -58.40 -15.44
C SER A 3 -15.87 -56.97 -15.96
N SER A 4 -16.40 -56.03 -15.18
CA SER A 4 -16.17 -54.58 -15.35
C SER A 4 -14.74 -54.21 -14.96
N SER A 5 -14.07 -53.41 -15.79
CA SER A 5 -12.83 -52.72 -15.42
C SER A 5 -12.99 -51.22 -15.63
N VAL A 6 -12.85 -50.47 -14.53
CA VAL A 6 -12.81 -49.01 -14.48
C VAL A 6 -11.37 -48.56 -14.79
N PRO A 7 -11.14 -47.54 -15.64
CA PRO A 7 -9.80 -46.99 -15.82
C PRO A 7 -9.44 -45.97 -14.72
N PRO A 8 -8.15 -45.87 -14.31
CA PRO A 8 -7.73 -44.96 -13.25
C PRO A 8 -7.58 -43.52 -13.75
N ALA A 9 -7.94 -42.57 -12.89
CA ALA A 9 -7.75 -41.14 -13.09
C ALA A 9 -6.26 -40.78 -13.05
N THR A 10 -5.74 -40.22 -14.14
CA THR A 10 -4.40 -39.64 -14.22
C THR A 10 -4.36 -38.31 -13.46
N VAL A 11 -3.71 -38.29 -12.30
CA VAL A 11 -3.34 -37.06 -11.61
C VAL A 11 -2.11 -36.45 -12.32
N SER A 12 -2.32 -35.38 -13.09
CA SER A 12 -1.20 -34.60 -13.64
C SER A 12 -0.65 -33.67 -12.57
N ALA A 13 0.61 -33.89 -12.19
CA ALA A 13 1.39 -33.02 -11.34
C ALA A 13 1.71 -31.70 -12.08
N ALA A 14 1.14 -30.59 -11.61
CA ALA A 14 1.51 -29.27 -12.08
C ALA A 14 2.85 -28.86 -11.44
N THR A 15 3.90 -28.89 -12.25
CA THR A 15 5.23 -28.36 -11.93
C THR A 15 5.11 -26.83 -11.81
N ALA A 16 5.38 -26.29 -10.63
CA ALA A 16 5.39 -24.85 -10.38
C ALA A 16 6.61 -24.22 -11.08
N GLY A 17 6.40 -23.68 -12.28
CA GLY A 17 7.34 -22.78 -12.93
C GLY A 17 7.37 -21.41 -12.24
N PRO A 18 8.50 -20.68 -12.30
CA PRO A 18 8.63 -19.36 -11.69
C PRO A 18 7.65 -18.40 -12.38
N GLY A 19 6.73 -17.85 -11.59
CA GLY A 19 5.69 -16.95 -12.07
C GLY A 19 6.28 -15.70 -12.77
N PRO A 20 5.62 -15.19 -13.81
CA PRO A 20 6.09 -14.02 -14.53
C PRO A 20 6.10 -12.81 -13.61
N GLY A 21 7.26 -12.15 -13.53
CA GLY A 21 7.47 -10.92 -12.77
C GLY A 21 6.40 -9.88 -13.08
N PHE A 22 5.88 -9.26 -12.02
CA PHE A 22 4.88 -8.22 -12.10
C PHE A 22 5.36 -7.07 -13.00
N GLY A 23 4.65 -6.87 -14.11
CA GLY A 23 4.92 -5.86 -15.12
C GLY A 23 4.77 -4.42 -14.62
N PHE A 24 5.70 -3.59 -15.06
CA PHE A 24 5.96 -2.21 -14.66
C PHE A 24 4.90 -1.16 -15.07
N ALA A 25 3.78 -1.57 -15.67
CA ALA A 25 2.69 -0.66 -16.10
C ALA A 25 1.79 -0.17 -14.95
N SER A 26 1.92 -0.74 -13.75
CA SER A 26 1.05 -0.47 -12.59
C SER A 26 1.27 0.89 -11.90
N LYS A 27 2.26 1.69 -12.35
CA LYS A 27 2.76 2.90 -11.65
C LYS A 27 1.90 4.16 -11.88
N THR A 28 1.08 4.24 -12.93
CA THR A 28 0.29 5.46 -13.26
C THR A 28 -1.02 5.60 -12.50
N LYS A 29 -1.58 4.51 -11.97
CA LYS A 29 -2.95 4.54 -11.41
C LYS A 29 -3.04 4.19 -9.92
N LYS A 30 -1.98 3.64 -9.29
CA LYS A 30 -1.78 3.70 -7.82
C LYS A 30 -1.79 5.16 -7.33
N LYS A 31 -1.31 6.06 -8.18
CA LYS A 31 -1.38 7.52 -8.04
C LYS A 31 -2.81 8.05 -7.84
N HIS A 32 -3.77 7.55 -8.61
CA HIS A 32 -5.17 7.97 -8.50
C HIS A 32 -5.78 7.61 -7.14
N PHE A 33 -5.34 6.52 -6.50
CA PHE A 33 -5.85 6.14 -5.18
C PHE A 33 -5.25 6.97 -4.05
N VAL A 34 -3.96 7.26 -4.13
CA VAL A 34 -3.31 8.20 -3.21
C VAL A 34 -3.98 9.58 -3.32
N GLN A 35 -4.20 10.05 -4.55
CA GLN A 35 -4.96 11.29 -4.83
C GLN A 35 -6.36 11.26 -4.25
N GLN A 36 -7.12 10.20 -4.53
CA GLN A 36 -8.48 10.06 -4.03
C GLN A 36 -8.49 10.06 -2.49
N LYS A 37 -7.56 9.33 -1.85
CA LYS A 37 -7.50 9.25 -0.39
C LYS A 37 -7.13 10.56 0.26
N ILE A 38 -6.12 11.26 -0.25
CA ILE A 38 -5.72 12.56 0.30
C ILE A 38 -6.85 13.58 0.12
N ASN A 39 -7.55 13.57 -1.02
CA ASN A 39 -8.71 14.43 -1.23
C ASN A 39 -9.93 14.06 -0.34
N GLU A 40 -10.16 12.77 -0.06
CA GLU A 40 -11.20 12.33 0.87
C GLU A 40 -10.86 12.76 2.31
N LEU A 41 -9.60 12.59 2.72
CA LEU A 41 -9.16 12.97 4.06
C LEU A 41 -9.11 14.49 4.26
N SER A 42 -8.79 15.27 3.24
CA SER A 42 -8.73 16.73 3.35
C SER A 42 -10.11 17.36 3.62
N GLN A 43 -11.20 16.69 3.21
CA GLN A 43 -12.57 17.12 3.53
C GLN A 43 -12.96 16.84 4.99
N VAL A 44 -12.26 15.93 5.67
CA VAL A 44 -12.49 15.63 7.08
C VAL A 44 -11.65 16.61 7.91
N PRO A 45 -12.25 17.39 8.82
CA PRO A 45 -11.47 18.27 9.70
C PRO A 45 -10.49 17.42 10.52
N PRO A 46 -9.22 17.85 10.67
CA PRO A 46 -8.24 17.11 11.46
C PRO A 46 -8.76 16.88 12.89
N PRO A 47 -8.79 15.63 13.38
CA PRO A 47 -9.25 15.37 14.74
C PRO A 47 -8.27 16.00 15.75
N VAL A 48 -8.83 16.66 16.77
CA VAL A 48 -8.04 17.28 17.86
C VAL A 48 -7.26 16.24 18.66
N MET A 49 -7.79 15.02 18.77
CA MET A 49 -7.15 13.87 19.41
C MET A 49 -7.44 12.61 18.60
N LEU A 50 -6.45 11.73 18.50
CA LEU A 50 -6.63 10.38 17.92
C LEU A 50 -7.29 9.46 18.94
N LEU A 51 -8.30 8.73 18.50
CA LEU A 51 -9.00 7.72 19.28
C LEU A 51 -8.29 6.36 19.14
N PRO A 52 -8.44 5.44 20.11
CA PRO A 52 -7.89 4.08 20.00
C PRO A 52 -8.35 3.34 18.73
N ASP A 53 -9.56 3.63 18.26
CA ASP A 53 -10.12 3.05 17.04
C ASP A 53 -9.39 3.51 15.77
N ASP A 54 -8.79 4.71 15.78
CA ASP A 54 -8.03 5.22 14.63
C ASP A 54 -6.77 4.37 14.33
N PHE A 55 -6.20 3.73 15.36
CA PHE A 55 -5.05 2.81 15.24
C PHE A 55 -5.45 1.42 14.72
N LYS A 56 -6.75 1.13 14.63
CA LYS A 56 -7.32 -0.10 14.05
C LYS A 56 -8.09 0.17 12.77
N ALA A 57 -8.35 1.44 12.45
CA ALA A 57 -9.08 1.86 11.27
C ALA A 57 -8.37 1.39 10.00
N SER A 58 -9.15 0.99 9.01
CA SER A 58 -8.62 0.74 7.67
C SER A 58 -9.63 1.18 6.62
N SER A 59 -9.14 1.74 5.53
CA SER A 59 -9.97 2.09 4.39
C SER A 59 -9.69 1.14 3.24
N LYS A 60 -10.72 0.45 2.74
CA LYS A 60 -10.59 -0.51 1.63
C LYS A 60 -11.34 0.01 0.42
N ILE A 61 -10.63 0.21 -0.68
CA ILE A 61 -11.22 0.50 -1.99
C ILE A 61 -11.14 -0.77 -2.82
N LYS A 62 -12.29 -1.29 -3.26
CA LYS A 62 -12.38 -2.39 -4.22
C LYS A 62 -12.70 -1.80 -5.59
N VAL A 63 -11.79 -1.96 -6.54
CA VAL A 63 -11.97 -1.45 -7.90
C VAL A 63 -12.37 -2.62 -8.79
N ASN A 64 -13.60 -2.56 -9.29
CA ASN A 64 -14.11 -3.46 -10.32
C ASN A 64 -14.23 -2.66 -11.61
N ASN A 65 -13.28 -2.87 -12.50
CA ASN A 65 -13.18 -2.10 -13.72
C ASN A 65 -13.90 -2.84 -14.85
N HIS A 66 -15.23 -2.73 -14.89
CA HIS A 66 -16.03 -3.27 -15.99
C HIS A 66 -15.99 -2.25 -17.14
N LEU A 67 -15.17 -2.53 -18.16
CA LEU A 67 -15.19 -1.92 -19.51
C LEU A 67 -14.47 -0.57 -19.76
N PHE A 68 -13.74 0.02 -18.80
CA PHE A 68 -12.88 1.19 -19.07
C PHE A 68 -11.43 0.92 -18.65
N HIS A 69 -10.41 1.40 -19.37
CA HIS A 69 -8.98 1.33 -18.97
C HIS A 69 -8.30 -0.05 -18.88
N ARG A 70 -8.60 -0.99 -19.79
CA ARG A 70 -7.95 -2.32 -19.91
C ARG A 70 -6.41 -2.29 -19.99
N GLU A 71 -5.82 -1.19 -20.45
CA GLU A 71 -4.38 -1.13 -20.75
C GLU A 71 -3.50 -0.69 -19.56
N ASN A 72 -4.09 -0.16 -18.48
CA ASN A 72 -3.31 0.47 -17.40
C ASN A 72 -3.65 -0.02 -15.98
N LEU A 73 -4.63 -0.93 -15.82
CA LEU A 73 -5.01 -1.51 -14.53
C LEU A 73 -5.44 -2.98 -14.66
N PRO A 74 -5.16 -3.82 -13.65
CA PRO A 74 -5.87 -5.09 -13.50
C PRO A 74 -7.38 -4.83 -13.42
N SER A 75 -8.18 -5.67 -14.10
CA SER A 75 -9.65 -5.55 -14.10
C SER A 75 -10.26 -5.56 -12.69
N HIS A 76 -9.57 -6.19 -11.74
CA HIS A 76 -9.95 -6.26 -10.34
C HIS A 76 -8.71 -6.09 -9.45
N PHE A 77 -8.73 -5.08 -8.58
CA PHE A 77 -7.76 -4.98 -7.49
C PHE A 77 -8.39 -4.37 -6.25
N LYS A 78 -7.72 -4.57 -5.12
CA LYS A 78 -8.11 -4.03 -3.83
C LYS A 78 -6.98 -3.15 -3.33
N PHE A 79 -7.31 -1.95 -2.91
CA PHE A 79 -6.40 -1.06 -2.21
C PHE A 79 -6.85 -0.99 -0.75
N LYS A 80 -5.92 -1.15 0.19
CA LYS A 80 -6.18 -1.02 1.62
C LYS A 80 -5.18 -0.04 2.20
N GLU A 81 -5.70 0.98 2.85
CA GLU A 81 -4.96 1.94 3.65
C GLU A 81 -5.17 1.63 5.12
N TYR A 82 -4.09 1.67 5.89
CA TYR A 82 -4.09 1.41 7.33
C TYR A 82 -4.03 2.74 8.10
N CYS A 83 -4.80 2.87 9.16
CA CYS A 83 -4.77 3.97 10.12
C CYS A 83 -4.71 5.37 9.46
N PRO A 84 -5.64 5.70 8.54
CA PRO A 84 -5.52 6.89 7.69
C PRO A 84 -5.38 8.19 8.48
N GLN A 85 -6.11 8.36 9.59
CA GLN A 85 -6.00 9.55 10.45
C GLN A 85 -4.68 9.59 11.23
N VAL A 86 -4.16 8.43 11.65
CA VAL A 86 -2.88 8.35 12.37
C VAL A 86 -1.74 8.77 11.45
N PHE A 87 -1.69 8.25 10.22
CA PHE A 87 -0.67 8.62 9.24
C PHE A 87 -0.83 10.06 8.72
N ARG A 88 -2.05 10.60 8.66
CA ARG A 88 -2.25 12.04 8.42
C ARG A 88 -1.66 12.88 9.55
N ASN A 89 -1.91 12.53 10.80
CA ASN A 89 -1.34 13.25 11.94
C ASN A 89 0.19 13.14 11.99
N LEU A 90 0.74 11.96 11.68
CA LEU A 90 2.19 11.79 11.59
C LEU A 90 2.80 12.68 10.50
N ARG A 91 2.19 12.78 9.31
CA ARG A 91 2.67 13.67 8.24
C ARG A 91 2.72 15.13 8.70
N ASP A 92 1.67 15.60 9.37
CA ASP A 92 1.63 16.94 9.97
C ASP A 92 2.75 17.14 11.00
N ARG A 93 3.00 16.16 11.87
CA ARG A 93 4.10 16.20 12.85
C ARG A 93 5.50 16.22 12.22
N PHE A 94 5.66 15.65 11.04
CA PHE A 94 6.91 15.70 10.26
C PHE A 94 7.01 16.96 9.37
N GLY A 95 6.03 17.85 9.39
CA GLY A 95 6.00 19.05 8.55
C GLY A 95 5.79 18.73 7.06
N ILE A 96 5.15 17.60 6.75
CA ILE A 96 4.85 17.17 5.39
C ILE A 96 3.41 17.58 5.06
N ASP A 97 3.26 18.51 4.11
CA ASP A 97 1.93 18.91 3.63
C ASP A 97 1.25 17.79 2.82
N ASP A 98 -0.07 17.69 2.96
CA ASP A 98 -0.88 16.68 2.28
C ASP A 98 -0.78 16.80 0.75
N GLN A 99 -0.74 18.02 0.20
CA GLN A 99 -0.62 18.26 -1.24
C GLN A 99 0.80 17.98 -1.73
N ASP A 100 1.83 18.36 -0.97
CA ASP A 100 3.21 18.06 -1.35
C ASP A 100 3.46 16.55 -1.39
N TYR A 101 3.04 15.84 -0.33
CA TYR A 101 3.11 14.37 -0.27
C TYR A 101 2.42 13.71 -1.48
N LEU A 102 1.26 14.24 -1.85
CA LEU A 102 0.50 13.77 -2.99
C LEU A 102 1.24 14.01 -4.30
N VAL A 103 1.76 15.21 -4.51
CA VAL A 103 2.51 15.57 -5.71
C VAL A 103 3.76 14.71 -5.83
N SER A 104 4.53 14.52 -4.75
CA SER A 104 5.73 13.65 -4.68
C SER A 104 5.46 12.22 -5.14
N LEU A 105 4.29 11.67 -4.81
CA LEU A 105 3.90 10.32 -5.19
C LEU A 105 3.24 10.21 -6.56
N THR A 106 2.61 11.27 -7.05
CA THR A 106 1.69 11.18 -8.20
C THR A 106 2.14 11.95 -9.43
N ARG A 107 2.99 12.97 -9.31
CA ARG A 107 3.43 13.76 -10.47
C ARG A 107 4.18 12.87 -11.46
N ASN A 108 5.26 12.22 -11.01
CA ASN A 108 6.09 11.36 -11.86
C ASN A 108 6.25 9.95 -11.25
N PRO A 109 6.49 8.91 -12.07
CA PRO A 109 6.75 7.56 -11.56
C PRO A 109 8.00 7.55 -10.66
N PRO A 110 7.99 6.79 -9.55
CA PRO A 110 9.18 6.68 -8.71
C PRO A 110 10.25 5.82 -9.40
N SER A 111 11.51 6.15 -9.13
CA SER A 111 12.69 5.44 -9.62
C SER A 111 13.02 4.25 -8.74
N GLU A 112 13.49 3.16 -9.33
CA GLU A 112 13.97 2.00 -8.57
C GLU A 112 15.39 2.24 -8.05
N SER A 113 15.61 1.89 -6.79
CA SER A 113 16.90 1.92 -6.13
C SER A 113 17.12 0.58 -5.45
N GLU A 114 18.22 -0.09 -5.79
CA GLU A 114 18.66 -1.29 -5.08
C GLU A 114 19.54 -0.85 -3.91
N GLY A 115 19.05 -1.10 -2.69
CA GLY A 115 19.81 -0.89 -1.46
C GLY A 115 20.26 -2.22 -0.89
N SER A 116 21.17 -2.18 0.09
CA SER A 116 21.63 -3.37 0.82
C SER A 116 20.50 -4.14 1.52
N ASP A 117 19.35 -3.49 1.73
CA ASP A 117 18.20 -3.96 2.51
C ASP A 117 16.96 -4.23 1.63
N GLY A 118 17.18 -4.38 0.31
CA GLY A 118 16.16 -4.75 -0.68
C GLY A 118 15.87 -3.71 -1.75
N ARG A 119 14.78 -3.93 -2.49
CA ARG A 119 14.31 -3.05 -3.56
C ARG A 119 13.46 -1.92 -2.97
N PHE A 120 13.88 -0.69 -3.20
CA PHE A 120 13.17 0.52 -2.80
C PHE A 120 12.73 1.29 -4.04
N LEU A 121 11.61 2.01 -3.94
CA LEU A 121 11.26 3.04 -4.91
C LEU A 121 11.49 4.41 -4.27
N ILE A 122 12.14 5.30 -5.00
CA ILE A 122 12.37 6.68 -4.59
C ILE A 122 11.43 7.56 -5.40
N SER A 123 10.68 8.41 -4.72
CA SER A 123 9.87 9.48 -5.34
C SER A 123 10.68 10.34 -6.32
N TYR A 124 10.02 10.98 -7.28
CA TYR A 124 10.73 11.69 -8.35
C TYR A 124 11.55 12.89 -7.84
N ASP A 125 11.09 13.51 -6.76
CA ASP A 125 11.70 14.61 -6.03
C ASP A 125 12.66 14.12 -4.93
N ARG A 126 12.78 12.79 -4.76
CA ARG A 126 13.70 12.12 -3.82
C ARG A 126 13.45 12.47 -2.35
N THR A 127 12.25 12.92 -2.01
CA THR A 127 11.84 13.28 -0.65
C THR A 127 11.27 12.08 0.11
N LEU A 128 10.68 11.12 -0.62
CA LEU A 128 10.03 9.92 -0.08
C LEU A 128 10.66 8.63 -0.62
N VAL A 129 10.71 7.63 0.25
CA VAL A 129 11.08 6.24 -0.06
C VAL A 129 9.86 5.34 0.13
N ILE A 130 9.61 4.46 -0.84
CA ILE A 130 8.53 3.48 -0.84
C ILE A 130 9.19 2.10 -0.75
N LYS A 131 8.94 1.41 0.37
CA LYS A 131 9.44 0.05 0.62
C LYS A 131 8.30 -0.95 0.48
N GLU A 132 8.59 -2.11 -0.12
CA GLU A 132 7.72 -3.27 0.00
C GLU A 132 7.96 -3.91 1.37
N VAL A 133 6.89 -4.13 2.12
CA VAL A 133 6.93 -4.70 3.47
C VAL A 133 6.06 -5.94 3.53
N SER A 134 6.45 -6.91 4.34
CA SER A 134 5.71 -8.15 4.53
C SER A 134 4.45 -7.94 5.37
N SER A 135 3.57 -8.93 5.40
CA SER A 135 2.41 -8.91 6.30
C SER A 135 2.79 -8.96 7.79
N GLU A 136 3.92 -9.59 8.12
CA GLU A 136 4.47 -9.65 9.48
C GLU A 136 4.93 -8.25 9.90
N ASP A 137 5.69 -7.56 9.05
CA ASP A 137 6.11 -6.17 9.30
C ASP A 137 4.92 -5.23 9.51
N ILE A 138 3.82 -5.42 8.77
CA ILE A 138 2.60 -4.64 8.95
C ILE A 138 1.95 -4.93 10.31
N ALA A 139 1.94 -6.19 10.75
CA ALA A 139 1.41 -6.56 12.06
C ALA A 139 2.24 -5.95 13.19
N ASP A 140 3.57 -5.99 13.05
CA ASP A 140 4.50 -5.38 14.01
C ASP A 140 4.40 -3.85 14.01
N MET A 141 4.26 -3.23 12.83
CA MET A 141 3.96 -1.81 12.72
C MET A 141 2.67 -1.47 13.49
N HIS A 142 1.60 -2.25 13.32
CA HIS A 142 0.34 -2.04 14.04
C HIS A 142 0.49 -2.18 15.56
N SER A 143 1.28 -3.15 16.04
CA SER A 143 1.49 -3.37 17.47
C SER A 143 2.29 -2.22 18.11
N ASN A 144 3.20 -1.60 17.35
CA ASN A 144 4.04 -0.50 17.82
C ASN A 144 3.52 0.90 17.47
N LEU A 145 2.50 1.02 16.62
CA LEU A 145 2.04 2.31 16.06
C LEU A 145 1.61 3.32 17.13
N SER A 146 0.95 2.85 18.20
CA SER A 146 0.54 3.72 19.32
C SER A 146 1.74 4.28 20.08
N ASN A 147 2.73 3.44 20.35
CA ASN A 147 3.96 3.84 21.06
C ASN A 147 4.78 4.79 20.18
N TYR A 148 4.88 4.48 18.89
CA TYR A 148 5.54 5.32 17.90
C TYR A 148 4.90 6.70 17.83
N HIS A 149 3.57 6.79 17.69
CA HIS A 149 2.86 8.07 17.68
C HIS A 149 3.10 8.88 18.95
N GLN A 150 2.99 8.24 20.12
CA GLN A 150 3.25 8.89 21.41
C GLN A 150 4.67 9.44 21.49
N TYR A 151 5.65 8.69 20.99
CA TYR A 151 7.04 9.12 20.92
C TYR A 151 7.21 10.32 19.98
N ILE A 152 6.65 10.28 18.77
CA ILE A 152 6.71 11.39 17.80
C ILE A 152 6.09 12.67 18.35
N VAL A 153 4.97 12.58 19.07
CA VAL A 153 4.37 13.74 19.75
C VAL A 153 5.32 14.31 20.80
N LYS A 154 6.03 13.46 21.55
CA LYS A 154 6.96 13.89 22.60
C LYS A 154 8.25 14.51 22.04
N CYS A 155 8.81 13.94 20.98
CA CYS A 155 10.05 14.42 20.36
C CYS A 155 9.84 15.42 19.21
N HIS A 156 8.59 15.82 18.93
CA HIS A 156 8.22 16.75 17.86
C HIS A 156 8.75 16.32 16.48
N GLY A 157 8.68 15.02 16.18
CA GLY A 157 9.13 14.47 14.89
C GLY A 157 10.64 14.39 14.70
N ASN A 158 11.44 14.83 15.67
CA ASN A 158 12.91 14.84 15.57
C ASN A 158 13.49 13.59 16.24
N THR A 159 13.72 12.54 15.45
CA THR A 159 14.34 11.28 15.86
C THR A 159 15.25 10.74 14.76
N LEU A 160 16.19 9.85 15.11
CA LEU A 160 17.23 9.29 14.23
C LEU A 160 16.73 8.16 13.32
#